data_AF-A0A178GQM8-F1
#
_entry.id   AF-A0A178GQM8-F1
#
_cell.length_a   1.000
_cell.length_b   1.000
_cell.length_c   1.000
_cell.angle_alpha   90.00
_cell.angle_beta   90.00
_cell.angle_gamma   90.00
#
_symmetry.space_group_name_H-M   'P 1'
#
loop_
_entity.id
_entity.type
_entity.pdbx_description
1 polymer ?
#
loop_
_entity_poly.entity_id
_entity_poly.type
_entity_poly.pdbx_seq_one_letter_code
_entity_poly.pdbx_strand_id
1 'polypeptide(L)'
;MNALEKAQLIKELQQLTRQLEYKALPLYEIARSKKRIRDIFDLCDEPIFRAQILAFKARTQPELVAYQFSENTAYHLSFRGYFIESQVLEKALYAYPDSGWALLHRPEHGWQLWLIPAPHSPALHSPWAELQQCYIWLLQQQQQSACLKEDPPLLTVPALSLNEAESSLKVEEKSKYHRGQPRAIIQVPESSHPNEPATQVKTLLEDLNPHPETETISHQEPGLAMELIQFPAEIQIGSMIAQVRSLGLEEANIQRLCALELAPDDGHPAYLDIALYYAAEDNWQARQVFVAEQLNLQGQFVKYLMLLGVPSQLQAHYCIQHWLAQHQRQAAAIKSLAWSALATSFLQVELFSKAYLQQAETVWTSPDYYPFIFSHLIQKQKFILFKEAAADFSTPILLLQEHQKIRVIHGEARISLAEDELAYPHLLLQRDKQLNWQNIHNIILSMPQPIQVMDLYREIQAQMIE
;
A
#
# COMPACT_ATOMS: atom_id res chain seq x y z
N MET A 1 12.64 -23.55 21.69
CA MET A 1 14.03 -24.05 21.84
C MET A 1 14.17 -24.97 23.04
N ASN A 2 14.62 -26.20 22.80
CA ASN A 2 14.89 -27.23 23.80
C ASN A 2 16.12 -26.87 24.65
N ALA A 3 16.20 -27.34 25.90
CA ALA A 3 17.32 -27.02 26.81
C ALA A 3 18.69 -27.51 26.27
N LEU A 4 18.68 -28.62 25.51
CA LEU A 4 19.86 -29.20 24.91
C LEU A 4 20.38 -28.37 23.72
N GLU A 5 19.47 -27.80 22.92
CA GLU A 5 19.79 -26.88 21.82
C GLU A 5 20.40 -25.58 22.36
N LYS A 6 19.85 -25.05 23.46
CA LYS A 6 20.41 -23.88 24.15
C LYS A 6 21.85 -24.12 24.61
N ALA A 7 22.14 -25.28 25.22
CA ALA A 7 23.49 -25.61 25.67
C ALA A 7 24.48 -25.76 24.49
N GLN A 8 24.03 -26.28 23.35
CA GLN A 8 24.84 -26.39 22.13
C GLN A 8 25.14 -25.02 21.53
N LEU A 9 24.14 -24.13 21.42
CA LEU A 9 24.30 -22.77 20.90
C LEU A 9 25.22 -21.92 21.80
N ILE A 10 25.14 -22.08 23.12
CA ILE A 10 26.05 -21.39 24.07
C ILE A 10 27.49 -21.87 23.87
N LYS A 11 27.70 -23.19 23.69
CA LYS A 11 29.03 -23.76 23.45
C LYS A 11 29.61 -23.30 22.11
N GLU A 12 28.78 -23.23 21.07
CA GLU A 12 29.13 -22.72 19.74
C GLU A 12 29.54 -21.24 19.82
N LEU A 13 28.76 -20.41 20.52
CA LEU A 13 29.04 -18.98 20.69
C LEU A 13 30.37 -18.75 21.43
N GLN A 14 30.63 -19.50 22.51
CA GLN A 14 31.92 -19.43 23.22
C GLN A 14 33.11 -19.83 22.34
N GLN A 15 32.92 -20.81 21.45
CA GLN A 15 33.96 -21.24 20.53
C GLN A 15 34.23 -20.20 19.43
N LEU A 16 33.17 -19.60 18.87
CA LEU A 16 33.27 -18.55 17.85
C LEU A 16 33.90 -17.28 18.42
N THR A 17 33.55 -16.87 19.63
CA THR A 17 34.16 -15.71 20.31
C THR A 17 35.65 -15.95 20.59
N ARG A 18 36.02 -17.12 21.12
CA ARG A 18 37.44 -17.47 21.33
C ARG A 18 38.25 -17.52 20.05
N GLN A 19 37.65 -17.98 18.94
CA GLN A 19 38.29 -18.01 17.63
C GLN A 19 38.55 -16.59 17.09
N LEU A 20 37.64 -15.64 17.37
CA LEU A 20 37.77 -14.24 16.98
C LEU A 20 38.77 -13.45 17.84
N GLU A 21 38.93 -13.81 19.12
CA GLU A 21 39.83 -13.12 20.06
C GLU A 21 41.29 -13.58 19.98
N TYR A 22 41.55 -14.87 19.80
CA TYR A 22 42.90 -15.44 20.03
C TYR A 22 43.59 -16.02 18.79
N LYS A 23 42.95 -16.00 17.60
CA LYS A 23 43.58 -16.46 16.36
C LYS A 23 43.56 -15.36 15.30
N ALA A 24 44.73 -15.06 14.72
CA ALA A 24 44.84 -14.28 13.49
C ALA A 24 44.29 -15.11 12.33
N LEU A 25 42.96 -15.13 12.22
CA LEU A 25 42.25 -15.85 11.18
C LEU A 25 42.23 -15.02 9.89
N PRO A 26 42.20 -15.67 8.70
CA PRO A 26 41.94 -14.99 7.44
C PRO A 26 40.63 -14.19 7.51
N LEU A 27 40.59 -13.05 6.83
CA LEU A 27 39.42 -12.14 6.82
C LEU A 27 38.09 -12.85 6.49
N TYR A 28 38.16 -13.88 5.65
CA TYR A 28 37.01 -14.73 5.30
C TYR A 28 36.43 -15.49 6.50
N GLU A 29 37.28 -16.11 7.33
CA GLU A 29 36.85 -16.85 8.52
C GLU A 29 36.32 -15.90 9.61
N ILE A 30 36.87 -14.69 9.69
CA ILE A 30 36.35 -13.63 10.58
C ILE A 30 34.94 -13.21 10.16
N ALA A 31 34.72 -12.97 8.87
CA ALA A 31 33.40 -12.60 8.35
C ALA A 31 32.37 -13.72 8.56
N ARG A 32 32.78 -14.97 8.34
CA ARG A 32 31.94 -16.16 8.57
C ARG A 32 31.54 -16.31 10.04
N SER A 33 32.48 -16.20 10.97
CA SER A 33 32.20 -16.29 12.41
C SER A 33 31.32 -15.14 12.91
N LYS A 34 31.52 -13.91 12.41
CA LYS A 34 30.66 -12.75 12.73
C LYS A 34 29.25 -12.86 12.16
N LYS A 35 29.08 -13.51 11.01
CA LYS A 35 27.75 -13.82 10.45
C LYS A 35 27.04 -14.85 11.33
N ARG A 36 27.74 -15.95 11.66
CA ARG A 36 27.17 -17.03 12.47
C ARG A 36 26.74 -16.58 13.87
N ILE A 37 27.48 -15.67 14.50
CA ILE A 37 27.08 -15.09 15.80
C ILE A 37 25.76 -14.30 15.67
N ARG A 38 25.58 -13.51 14.62
CA ARG A 38 24.32 -12.78 14.36
C ARG A 38 23.16 -13.75 14.15
N ASP A 39 23.36 -14.78 13.33
CA ASP A 39 22.33 -15.80 13.10
C ASP A 39 21.88 -16.50 14.41
N ILE A 40 22.78 -16.68 15.39
CA ILE A 40 22.44 -17.26 16.71
C ILE A 40 21.60 -16.29 17.56
N PHE A 41 21.86 -14.98 17.48
CA PHE A 41 21.07 -13.97 18.18
C PHE A 41 19.65 -13.87 17.60
N ASP A 42 19.52 -13.86 16.27
CA ASP A 42 18.23 -13.80 15.59
C ASP A 42 17.32 -15.00 15.95
N LEU A 43 17.92 -16.19 16.16
CA LEU A 43 17.20 -17.38 16.60
C LEU A 43 16.71 -17.31 18.05
N CYS A 44 17.26 -16.41 18.87
CA CYS A 44 16.92 -16.29 20.29
C CYS A 44 15.83 -15.24 20.58
N ASP A 45 15.56 -14.30 19.64
CA ASP A 45 14.69 -13.14 19.88
C ASP A 45 13.19 -13.38 19.61
N GLU A 46 12.78 -14.48 18.95
CA GLU A 46 11.40 -14.63 18.45
C GLU A 46 10.23 -14.79 19.47
N PRO A 47 10.35 -15.45 20.66
CA PRO A 47 9.14 -15.80 21.43
C PRO A 47 8.76 -14.84 22.58
N ILE A 48 9.70 -14.08 23.15
CA ILE A 48 9.41 -13.20 24.31
C ILE A 48 8.87 -11.84 23.86
N PHE A 49 9.32 -11.37 22.69
CA PHE A 49 8.97 -10.05 22.15
C PHE A 49 7.53 -10.00 21.61
N ARG A 50 7.07 -11.06 20.94
CA ARG A 50 5.71 -11.15 20.36
C ARG A 50 4.59 -11.06 21.40
N ALA A 51 4.76 -11.68 22.58
CA ALA A 51 3.74 -11.68 23.63
C ALA A 51 3.52 -10.27 24.24
N GLN A 52 4.60 -9.51 24.41
CA GLN A 52 4.53 -8.15 24.96
C GLN A 52 3.99 -7.15 23.95
N ILE A 53 4.31 -7.32 22.66
CA ILE A 53 3.79 -6.49 21.57
C ILE A 53 2.29 -6.68 21.38
N LEU A 54 1.76 -7.91 21.46
CA LEU A 54 0.33 -8.16 21.33
C LEU A 54 -0.49 -7.54 22.48
N ALA A 55 0.00 -7.64 23.72
CA ALA A 55 -0.64 -7.01 24.88
C ALA A 55 -0.65 -5.48 24.79
N PHE A 56 0.40 -4.89 24.21
CA PHE A 56 0.49 -3.45 23.97
C PHE A 56 -0.40 -2.98 22.81
N LYS A 57 -0.44 -3.73 21.70
CA LYS A 57 -1.32 -3.46 20.55
C LYS A 57 -2.80 -3.59 20.91
N ALA A 58 -3.17 -4.57 21.74
CA ALA A 58 -4.56 -4.75 22.19
C ALA A 58 -5.09 -3.55 23.01
N ARG A 59 -4.21 -2.77 23.66
CA ARG A 59 -4.58 -1.58 24.44
C ARG A 59 -4.60 -0.29 23.61
N THR A 60 -3.80 -0.21 22.57
CA THR A 60 -3.61 1.00 21.75
C THR A 60 -4.48 1.01 20.50
N GLN A 61 -4.75 -0.17 19.90
CA GLN A 61 -5.50 -0.32 18.65
C GLN A 61 -6.35 -1.61 18.69
N PRO A 62 -7.38 -1.68 19.53
CA PRO A 62 -8.16 -2.90 19.73
C PRO A 62 -8.86 -3.37 18.43
N GLU A 63 -9.40 -2.45 17.64
CA GLU A 63 -10.06 -2.79 16.37
C GLU A 63 -9.12 -3.54 15.41
N LEU A 64 -7.91 -3.02 15.18
CA LEU A 64 -6.92 -3.64 14.30
C LEU A 64 -6.48 -5.01 14.82
N VAL A 65 -6.35 -5.17 16.14
CA VAL A 65 -6.03 -6.46 16.76
C VAL A 65 -7.17 -7.47 16.57
N ALA A 66 -8.44 -7.05 16.63
CA ALA A 66 -9.57 -7.93 16.43
C ALA A 66 -9.65 -8.47 14.99
N TYR A 67 -9.36 -7.61 13.99
CA TYR A 67 -9.29 -8.02 12.58
C TYR A 67 -8.07 -8.88 12.28
N GLN A 68 -6.88 -8.51 12.76
CA GLN A 68 -5.67 -9.34 12.63
C GLN A 68 -5.83 -10.68 13.35
N PHE A 69 -6.54 -10.70 14.47
CA PHE A 69 -6.82 -11.93 15.20
C PHE A 69 -7.77 -12.82 14.39
N SER A 70 -8.86 -12.29 13.84
CA SER A 70 -9.82 -13.09 13.07
C SER A 70 -9.23 -13.65 11.78
N GLU A 71 -8.37 -12.92 11.08
CA GLU A 71 -7.62 -13.39 9.89
C GLU A 71 -6.74 -14.62 10.19
N ASN A 72 -6.26 -14.75 11.43
CA ASN A 72 -5.43 -15.89 11.85
C ASN A 72 -6.26 -17.06 12.43
N THR A 73 -7.59 -16.99 12.37
CA THR A 73 -8.49 -18.05 12.87
C THR A 73 -9.15 -18.82 11.72
N ALA A 74 -9.47 -20.10 11.95
CA ALA A 74 -10.13 -20.97 10.98
C ALA A 74 -11.62 -20.65 10.71
N TYR A 75 -12.13 -19.57 11.31
CA TYR A 75 -13.54 -19.15 11.28
C TYR A 75 -13.70 -17.71 10.78
N HIS A 76 -12.75 -17.22 10.00
CA HIS A 76 -12.68 -15.85 9.52
C HIS A 76 -13.93 -15.47 8.72
N LEU A 77 -14.45 -16.36 7.86
CA LEU A 77 -15.65 -16.08 7.06
C LEU A 77 -16.94 -15.92 7.88
N SER A 78 -16.93 -16.42 9.13
CA SER A 78 -18.03 -16.27 10.09
C SER A 78 -17.83 -15.11 11.07
N PHE A 79 -16.73 -14.37 10.96
CA PHE A 79 -16.49 -13.16 11.75
C PHE A 79 -17.35 -12.00 11.25
N ARG A 80 -17.97 -11.26 12.17
CA ARG A 80 -18.89 -10.14 11.87
C ARG A 80 -18.38 -8.77 12.31
N GLY A 81 -17.16 -8.72 12.85
CA GLY A 81 -16.46 -7.49 13.16
C GLY A 81 -16.27 -7.21 14.65
N TYR A 82 -15.69 -6.05 14.90
CA TYR A 82 -15.37 -5.52 16.21
C TYR A 82 -16.39 -4.45 16.62
N PHE A 83 -16.88 -4.52 17.86
CA PHE A 83 -17.85 -3.57 18.40
C PHE A 83 -17.47 -3.12 19.81
N ILE A 84 -17.90 -1.92 20.18
CA ILE A 84 -17.74 -1.33 21.52
C ILE A 84 -19.08 -1.37 22.28
N GLU A 85 -20.19 -1.29 21.55
CA GLU A 85 -21.55 -1.26 22.09
C GLU A 85 -22.28 -2.59 21.86
N SER A 86 -22.85 -3.16 22.93
CA SER A 86 -23.54 -4.45 22.87
C SER A 86 -24.82 -4.40 22.03
N GLN A 87 -25.52 -3.27 21.99
CA GLN A 87 -26.77 -3.10 21.21
C GLN A 87 -26.52 -3.10 19.70
N VAL A 88 -25.38 -2.57 19.25
CA VAL A 88 -24.98 -2.53 17.84
C VAL A 88 -24.49 -3.90 17.40
N LEU A 89 -23.72 -4.57 18.25
CA LEU A 89 -23.27 -5.94 18.04
C LEU A 89 -24.43 -6.92 17.92
N GLU A 90 -25.42 -6.81 18.82
CA GLU A 90 -26.59 -7.69 18.81
C GLU A 90 -27.40 -7.52 17.52
N LYS A 91 -27.62 -6.27 17.08
CA LYS A 91 -28.24 -5.97 15.78
C LYS A 91 -27.43 -6.52 14.60
N ALA A 92 -26.11 -6.38 14.62
CA ALA A 92 -25.23 -6.86 13.55
C ALA A 92 -25.21 -8.40 13.46
N LEU A 93 -25.29 -9.08 14.60
CA LEU A 93 -25.34 -10.54 14.65
C LEU A 93 -26.71 -11.08 14.21
N TYR A 94 -27.83 -10.42 14.58
CA TYR A 94 -29.18 -10.85 14.14
C TYR A 94 -29.57 -10.38 12.73
N ALA A 95 -28.82 -9.45 12.12
CA ALA A 95 -29.05 -9.01 10.74
C ALA A 95 -28.79 -10.11 9.71
N TYR A 96 -28.01 -11.14 10.07
CA TYR A 96 -27.70 -12.27 9.21
C TYR A 96 -28.23 -13.57 9.84
N PRO A 97 -28.94 -14.43 9.07
CA PRO A 97 -29.51 -15.66 9.60
C PRO A 97 -28.49 -16.79 9.79
N ASP A 98 -27.27 -16.63 9.27
CA ASP A 98 -26.22 -17.64 9.37
C ASP A 98 -25.43 -17.52 10.68
N SER A 99 -24.90 -18.64 11.17
CA SER A 99 -24.04 -18.69 12.35
C SER A 99 -22.83 -17.78 12.19
N GLY A 100 -22.55 -16.98 13.21
CA GLY A 100 -21.53 -15.95 13.17
C GLY A 100 -21.05 -15.56 14.55
N TRP A 101 -19.85 -15.02 14.61
CA TRP A 101 -19.24 -14.55 15.84
C TRP A 101 -18.69 -13.13 15.69
N ALA A 102 -18.69 -12.39 16.79
CA ALA A 102 -18.22 -11.01 16.86
C ALA A 102 -17.45 -10.77 18.17
N LEU A 103 -16.60 -9.74 18.17
CA LEU A 103 -15.84 -9.34 19.33
C LEU A 103 -16.37 -8.02 19.90
N LEU A 104 -16.74 -8.06 21.17
CA LEU A 104 -17.04 -6.89 21.98
C LEU A 104 -15.81 -6.54 22.82
N HIS A 105 -15.40 -5.29 22.81
CA HIS A 105 -14.30 -4.84 23.66
C HIS A 105 -14.73 -3.66 24.53
N ARG A 106 -14.41 -3.77 25.81
CA ARG A 106 -14.56 -2.68 26.78
C ARG A 106 -13.21 -2.40 27.43
N PRO A 107 -12.71 -1.16 27.37
CA PRO A 107 -11.40 -0.80 27.94
C PRO A 107 -11.22 -1.18 29.42
N GLU A 108 -12.31 -1.24 30.18
CA GLU A 108 -12.30 -1.55 31.62
C GLU A 108 -12.36 -3.04 31.96
N HIS A 109 -12.91 -3.87 31.05
CA HIS A 109 -13.19 -5.29 31.32
C HIS A 109 -12.49 -6.25 30.34
N GLY A 110 -11.89 -5.76 29.26
CA GLY A 110 -11.19 -6.58 28.27
C GLY A 110 -12.11 -7.01 27.11
N TRP A 111 -11.94 -8.24 26.66
CA TRP A 111 -12.61 -8.77 25.46
C TRP A 111 -13.72 -9.72 25.83
N GLN A 112 -14.79 -9.70 25.05
CA GLN A 112 -15.89 -10.63 25.15
C GLN A 112 -16.30 -11.08 23.75
N LEU A 113 -16.37 -12.39 23.54
CA LEU A 113 -16.78 -12.97 22.28
C LEU A 113 -18.25 -13.33 22.32
N TRP A 114 -18.98 -12.97 21.28
CA TRP A 114 -20.38 -13.33 21.09
C TRP A 114 -20.51 -14.30 19.92
N LEU A 115 -21.24 -15.38 20.12
CA LEU A 115 -21.46 -16.45 19.15
C LEU A 115 -22.96 -16.68 19.00
N ILE A 116 -23.45 -16.69 17.76
CA ILE A 116 -24.79 -17.16 17.43
C ILE A 116 -24.70 -18.55 16.80
N PRO A 117 -25.20 -19.61 17.48
CA PRO A 117 -25.10 -20.97 16.98
C PRO A 117 -26.14 -21.32 15.89
N ALA A 118 -27.29 -20.65 15.85
CA ALA A 118 -28.36 -20.88 14.86
C ALA A 118 -29.28 -19.65 14.70
N PRO A 119 -29.94 -19.46 13.54
CA PRO A 119 -30.92 -18.39 13.37
C PRO A 119 -32.00 -18.50 14.45
N HIS A 120 -32.17 -17.42 15.23
CA HIS A 120 -33.14 -17.25 16.33
C HIS A 120 -32.80 -17.91 17.68
N SER A 121 -31.56 -18.39 17.87
CA SER A 121 -31.07 -18.78 19.20
C SER A 121 -30.49 -17.58 19.96
N PRO A 122 -30.56 -17.55 21.31
CA PRO A 122 -29.95 -16.48 22.10
C PRO A 122 -28.43 -16.47 21.89
N ALA A 123 -27.85 -15.28 21.72
CA ALA A 123 -26.41 -15.12 21.57
C ALA A 123 -25.67 -15.63 22.82
N LEU A 124 -24.76 -16.57 22.62
CA LEU A 124 -23.86 -17.06 23.66
C LEU A 124 -22.68 -16.09 23.79
N HIS A 125 -22.30 -15.76 25.01
CA HIS A 125 -21.20 -14.84 25.28
C HIS A 125 -20.15 -15.47 26.20
N SER A 126 -18.88 -15.22 25.90
CA SER A 126 -17.77 -15.62 26.77
C SER A 126 -17.73 -14.75 28.04
N PRO A 127 -17.05 -15.20 29.11
CA PRO A 127 -16.61 -14.30 30.17
C PRO A 127 -15.63 -13.26 29.60
N TRP A 128 -15.52 -12.12 30.30
CA TRP A 128 -14.56 -11.06 29.98
C TRP A 128 -13.13 -11.56 30.24
N ALA A 129 -12.29 -11.60 29.21
CA ALA A 129 -10.96 -12.17 29.29
C ALA A 129 -10.00 -11.58 28.22
N GLU A 130 -8.78 -12.10 28.15
CA GLU A 130 -7.87 -11.82 27.03
C GLU A 130 -8.35 -12.53 25.74
N LEU A 131 -8.01 -11.98 24.57
CA LEU A 131 -8.43 -12.49 23.25
C LEU A 131 -8.18 -14.00 23.08
N GLN A 132 -7.01 -14.47 23.53
CA GLN A 132 -6.64 -15.88 23.43
C GLN A 132 -7.55 -16.79 24.27
N GLN A 133 -7.98 -16.32 25.45
CA GLN A 133 -8.89 -17.06 26.34
C GLN A 133 -10.33 -17.05 25.79
N CYS A 134 -10.75 -15.92 25.19
CA CYS A 134 -12.05 -15.81 24.52
C CYS A 134 -12.13 -16.77 23.31
N TYR A 135 -11.03 -16.95 22.59
CA TYR A 135 -10.96 -17.87 21.46
C TYR A 135 -10.94 -19.34 21.88
N ILE A 136 -10.23 -19.68 22.97
CA ILE A 136 -10.30 -21.03 23.56
C ILE A 136 -11.74 -21.37 23.94
N TRP A 137 -12.48 -20.39 24.49
CA TRP A 137 -13.91 -20.56 24.78
C TRP A 137 -14.74 -20.77 23.50
N LEU A 138 -14.49 -20.02 22.41
CA LEU A 138 -15.15 -20.24 21.11
C LEU A 138 -14.91 -21.66 20.58
N LEU A 139 -13.66 -22.15 20.64
CA LEU A 139 -13.33 -23.51 20.21
C LEU A 139 -14.06 -24.57 21.04
N GLN A 140 -14.20 -24.36 22.35
CA GLN A 140 -14.96 -25.24 23.23
C GLN A 140 -16.46 -25.23 22.90
N GLN A 141 -17.04 -24.06 22.63
CA GLN A 141 -18.46 -23.93 22.26
C GLN A 141 -18.76 -24.50 20.88
N GLN A 142 -17.81 -24.39 19.96
CA GLN A 142 -17.91 -25.01 18.65
C GLN A 142 -17.81 -26.54 18.72
N GLN A 143 -16.96 -27.09 19.59
CA GLN A 143 -16.94 -28.55 19.83
C GLN A 143 -18.28 -29.07 20.40
N GLN A 144 -19.02 -28.22 21.12
CA GLN A 144 -20.32 -28.57 21.70
C GLN A 144 -21.50 -28.33 20.75
N SER A 145 -21.44 -27.29 19.91
CA SER A 145 -22.57 -26.81 19.11
C SER A 145 -22.41 -26.97 17.59
N ALA A 146 -21.20 -27.32 17.12
CA ALA A 146 -20.83 -27.56 15.70
C ALA A 146 -21.43 -26.54 14.70
N CYS A 147 -21.48 -25.26 15.08
CA CYS A 147 -22.27 -24.25 14.38
C CYS A 147 -21.48 -23.45 13.34
N LEU A 148 -20.16 -23.31 13.49
CA LEU A 148 -19.32 -22.54 12.57
C LEU A 148 -18.77 -23.44 11.46
N LYS A 149 -18.89 -22.98 10.21
CA LYS A 149 -18.26 -23.63 9.06
C LYS A 149 -16.75 -23.36 9.12
N GLU A 150 -15.94 -24.42 9.07
CA GLU A 150 -14.49 -24.29 8.92
C GLU A 150 -14.18 -23.74 7.53
N ASP A 151 -13.32 -22.72 7.47
CA ASP A 151 -12.85 -22.17 6.21
C ASP A 151 -12.01 -23.23 5.47
N PRO A 152 -12.16 -23.40 4.13
CA PRO A 152 -11.36 -24.36 3.38
C PRO A 152 -9.87 -24.04 3.53
N PRO A 153 -9.00 -25.05 3.73
CA PRO A 153 -7.59 -24.83 4.02
C PRO A 153 -6.92 -24.09 2.86
N LEU A 154 -6.40 -22.89 3.15
CA LEU A 154 -5.48 -22.19 2.26
C LEU A 154 -4.29 -23.11 1.99
N LEU A 155 -4.04 -23.40 0.71
CA LEU A 155 -2.89 -24.15 0.25
C LEU A 155 -1.62 -23.54 0.85
N THR A 156 -0.90 -24.35 1.61
CA THR A 156 0.37 -24.03 2.25
C THR A 156 1.40 -23.50 1.24
N VAL A 157 1.66 -22.20 1.29
CA VAL A 157 2.92 -21.61 0.79
C VAL A 157 3.99 -21.82 1.88
N PRO A 158 5.19 -22.33 1.56
CA PRO A 158 6.22 -22.61 2.56
C PRO A 158 6.72 -21.33 3.22
N ALA A 159 6.93 -21.42 4.54
CA ALA A 159 7.38 -20.36 5.43
C ALA A 159 8.60 -19.58 4.89
N LEU A 160 8.37 -18.32 4.51
CA LEU A 160 9.41 -17.30 4.52
C LEU A 160 9.41 -16.61 5.89
N SER A 161 10.65 -16.46 6.37
CA SER A 161 11.08 -16.15 7.72
C SER A 161 10.46 -14.89 8.33
N LEU A 162 10.13 -14.96 9.61
CA LEU A 162 9.41 -13.97 10.41
C LEU A 162 10.25 -12.78 10.91
N ASN A 163 11.33 -12.40 10.23
CA ASN A 163 12.27 -11.38 10.73
C ASN A 163 12.10 -9.97 10.14
N GLU A 164 11.07 -9.68 9.35
CA GLU A 164 10.92 -8.36 8.70
C GLU A 164 9.78 -7.49 9.27
N ALA A 165 9.06 -7.95 10.31
CA ALA A 165 7.87 -7.25 10.82
C ALA A 165 8.06 -6.49 12.15
N GLU A 166 9.29 -6.19 12.57
CA GLU A 166 9.58 -5.35 13.75
C GLU A 166 10.39 -4.11 13.39
N SER A 167 9.87 -3.24 12.53
CA SER A 167 10.19 -1.81 12.58
C SER A 167 9.28 -1.00 11.66
N SER A 168 8.26 -0.40 12.27
CA SER A 168 7.65 0.89 11.90
C SER A 168 6.12 0.88 12.04
N LEU A 169 5.67 0.83 13.30
CA LEU A 169 4.47 1.55 13.70
C LEU A 169 4.91 2.61 14.70
N LYS A 170 5.17 3.82 14.22
CA LYS A 170 4.89 5.06 14.98
C LYS A 170 4.43 6.15 14.01
N VAL A 171 3.11 6.28 14.03
CA VAL A 171 2.34 7.46 13.66
C VAL A 171 2.66 8.59 14.64
N GLU A 172 2.84 9.81 14.14
CA GLU A 172 2.47 11.01 14.90
C GLU A 172 1.49 11.90 14.11
N GLU A 173 0.39 12.10 14.81
CA GLU A 173 -0.75 13.00 14.69
C GLU A 173 -0.47 14.39 14.08
N LYS A 174 -1.40 14.87 13.25
CA LYS A 174 -1.67 16.31 13.13
C LYS A 174 -3.09 16.61 13.60
N SER A 175 -3.14 17.18 14.79
CA SER A 175 -4.24 18.01 15.28
C SER A 175 -4.38 19.28 14.42
N LYS A 176 -5.62 19.70 14.15
CA LYS A 176 -6.01 21.12 14.17
C LYS A 176 -7.53 21.28 14.27
N TYR A 177 -7.90 22.04 15.28
CA TYR A 177 -9.22 22.45 15.75
C TYR A 177 -10.09 23.12 14.67
N HIS A 178 -11.37 22.78 14.62
CA HIS A 178 -12.43 23.69 14.19
C HIS A 178 -13.57 23.68 15.22
N ARG A 179 -13.77 24.82 15.89
CA ARG A 179 -14.92 25.15 16.73
C ARG A 179 -15.59 26.39 16.12
N GLY A 180 -16.88 26.31 15.79
CA GLY A 180 -17.70 27.47 15.40
C GLY A 180 -18.76 27.21 14.33
N GLN A 181 -19.91 26.68 14.74
CA GLN A 181 -21.22 26.54 14.06
C GLN A 181 -21.86 27.90 13.59
N PRO A 182 -23.09 28.00 13.00
CA PRO A 182 -23.96 27.02 12.26
C PRO A 182 -24.81 27.61 11.05
N ARG A 183 -25.63 26.71 10.44
CA ARG A 183 -26.93 26.86 9.71
C ARG A 183 -26.92 26.96 8.16
N ALA A 184 -27.54 25.97 7.49
CA ALA A 184 -28.93 26.07 7.00
C ALA A 184 -29.46 24.74 6.39
N ILE A 185 -30.55 24.24 7.01
CA ILE A 185 -31.80 23.69 6.43
C ILE A 185 -31.69 22.53 5.41
N ILE A 186 -32.09 21.35 5.91
CA ILE A 186 -32.52 20.18 5.15
C ILE A 186 -33.99 20.40 4.73
N GLN A 187 -34.32 20.21 3.45
CA GLN A 187 -35.70 19.99 3.01
C GLN A 187 -35.84 18.59 2.43
N VAL A 188 -36.70 17.81 3.09
CA VAL A 188 -37.22 16.51 2.66
C VAL A 188 -38.46 16.77 1.78
N PRO A 189 -38.67 16.07 0.66
CA PRO A 189 -39.98 16.03 0.02
C PRO A 189 -40.77 14.81 0.52
N GLU A 190 -41.88 15.05 1.22
CA GLU A 190 -42.92 14.06 1.46
C GLU A 190 -44.08 14.22 0.46
N SER A 191 -44.61 13.06 0.09
CA SER A 191 -45.79 12.78 -0.73
C SER A 191 -47.11 13.30 -0.16
N SER A 192 -48.04 13.73 -1.02
CA SER A 192 -49.48 13.36 -0.92
C SER A 192 -50.30 13.89 -2.12
N HIS A 193 -50.99 12.96 -2.79
CA HIS A 193 -52.26 13.14 -3.54
C HIS A 193 -53.42 13.38 -2.54
N PRO A 194 -54.66 13.83 -2.90
CA PRO A 194 -55.47 13.30 -4.03
C PRO A 194 -56.57 14.18 -4.70
N ASN A 195 -57.21 13.57 -5.72
CA ASN A 195 -58.56 13.74 -6.31
C ASN A 195 -58.85 14.73 -7.47
N GLU A 196 -58.89 14.15 -8.69
CA GLU A 196 -59.98 14.04 -9.71
C GLU A 196 -61.32 14.83 -9.56
N PRO A 197 -62.17 15.01 -10.64
CA PRO A 197 -62.41 14.06 -11.77
C PRO A 197 -62.74 14.59 -13.21
N ALA A 198 -62.55 13.65 -14.16
CA ALA A 198 -63.40 13.17 -15.28
C ALA A 198 -63.76 13.97 -16.56
N THR A 199 -63.85 13.17 -17.66
CA THR A 199 -64.66 13.24 -18.91
C THR A 199 -63.81 13.51 -20.19
N GLN A 200 -63.75 12.75 -21.30
CA GLN A 200 -64.51 11.64 -21.93
C GLN A 200 -63.68 10.94 -23.06
N VAL A 201 -63.51 9.61 -22.99
CA VAL A 201 -63.85 8.56 -23.97
C VAL A 201 -63.82 8.83 -25.50
N LYS A 202 -63.05 8.02 -26.25
CA LYS A 202 -63.56 7.18 -27.37
C LYS A 202 -62.62 6.03 -27.76
N THR A 203 -63.18 4.84 -27.61
CA THR A 203 -62.73 3.47 -27.91
C THR A 203 -62.68 3.20 -29.42
N LEU A 204 -61.82 2.28 -29.86
CA LEU A 204 -62.14 1.21 -30.82
C LEU A 204 -61.10 0.08 -30.66
N LEU A 205 -61.57 -1.04 -30.13
CA LEU A 205 -60.93 -2.37 -30.07
C LEU A 205 -61.87 -3.31 -30.83
N GLU A 206 -61.30 -4.27 -31.56
CA GLU A 206 -61.86 -5.58 -31.92
C GLU A 206 -60.79 -6.29 -32.77
N ASP A 207 -60.49 -7.57 -32.67
CA ASP A 207 -60.62 -8.58 -31.61
C ASP A 207 -59.92 -9.83 -32.18
N LEU A 208 -59.49 -10.75 -31.30
CA LEU A 208 -59.58 -12.22 -31.41
C LEU A 208 -58.56 -12.89 -30.46
N ASN A 209 -59.11 -13.36 -29.32
CA ASN A 209 -58.56 -14.32 -28.34
C ASN A 209 -59.13 -15.74 -28.69
N PRO A 210 -58.91 -16.88 -27.93
CA PRO A 210 -58.35 -17.06 -26.57
C PRO A 210 -57.43 -18.31 -26.29
N HIS A 211 -56.60 -18.21 -25.23
CA HIS A 211 -56.26 -19.11 -24.07
C HIS A 211 -56.37 -20.68 -24.11
N PRO A 212 -55.83 -21.45 -23.11
CA PRO A 212 -54.53 -21.44 -22.37
C PRO A 212 -53.85 -22.84 -22.23
N GLU A 213 -52.66 -22.93 -21.64
CA GLU A 213 -52.27 -23.90 -20.59
C GLU A 213 -50.87 -23.61 -20.00
N THR A 214 -50.63 -24.16 -18.81
CA THR A 214 -49.87 -23.67 -17.66
C THR A 214 -48.39 -24.07 -17.58
N GLU A 215 -47.62 -23.34 -16.75
CA GLU A 215 -46.38 -23.74 -16.02
C GLU A 215 -45.14 -24.08 -16.88
N THR A 216 -44.00 -23.39 -16.77
CA THR A 216 -43.11 -23.39 -15.59
C THR A 216 -42.07 -22.28 -15.76
N ILE A 217 -41.88 -21.46 -14.72
CA ILE A 217 -40.85 -20.43 -14.66
C ILE A 217 -39.50 -21.11 -14.38
N SER A 218 -38.59 -21.10 -15.35
CA SER A 218 -37.17 -21.37 -15.09
C SER A 218 -36.50 -20.07 -14.68
N HIS A 219 -36.33 -19.88 -13.38
CA HIS A 219 -35.32 -18.97 -12.86
C HIS A 219 -33.95 -19.61 -13.14
N GLN A 220 -33.34 -19.27 -14.28
CA GLN A 220 -31.90 -19.40 -14.42
C GLN A 220 -31.26 -18.25 -13.63
N GLU A 221 -30.55 -18.61 -12.57
CA GLU A 221 -29.57 -17.75 -11.92
C GLU A 221 -28.65 -17.14 -12.99
N PRO A 222 -28.33 -15.83 -12.93
CA PRO A 222 -27.24 -15.29 -13.74
C PRO A 222 -25.94 -15.88 -13.18
N GLY A 223 -25.54 -17.03 -13.71
CA GLY A 223 -24.19 -17.55 -13.53
C GLY A 223 -23.20 -16.48 -13.97
N LEU A 224 -22.22 -16.19 -13.12
CA LEU A 224 -21.08 -15.33 -13.42
C LEU A 224 -20.37 -15.86 -14.67
N ALA A 225 -20.76 -15.36 -15.84
CA ALA A 225 -19.99 -15.54 -17.05
C ALA A 225 -18.68 -14.76 -16.87
N MET A 226 -17.58 -15.48 -16.64
CA MET A 226 -16.25 -14.91 -16.81
C MET A 226 -16.17 -14.37 -18.23
N GLU A 227 -16.12 -13.05 -18.36
CA GLU A 227 -15.92 -12.39 -19.65
C GLU A 227 -14.50 -12.73 -20.13
N LEU A 228 -14.41 -13.57 -21.16
CA LEU A 228 -13.14 -13.94 -21.79
C LEU A 228 -12.63 -12.72 -22.58
N ILE A 229 -11.81 -11.90 -21.92
CA ILE A 229 -11.23 -10.69 -22.52
C ILE A 229 -10.19 -11.11 -23.55
N GLN A 230 -10.45 -10.82 -24.82
CA GLN A 230 -9.49 -10.99 -25.91
C GLN A 230 -8.77 -9.67 -26.15
N PHE A 231 -7.47 -9.65 -25.84
CA PHE A 231 -6.61 -8.51 -26.14
C PHE A 231 -6.27 -8.45 -27.64
N PRO A 232 -6.28 -7.27 -28.27
CA PRO A 232 -5.71 -7.10 -29.60
C PRO A 232 -4.19 -7.36 -29.54
N ALA A 233 -3.59 -7.81 -30.64
CA ALA A 233 -2.15 -8.04 -30.69
C ALA A 233 -1.34 -6.73 -30.55
N GLU A 234 -1.87 -5.64 -31.11
CA GLU A 234 -1.23 -4.34 -31.17
C GLU A 234 -2.23 -3.22 -30.85
N ILE A 235 -1.74 -2.17 -30.18
CA ILE A 235 -2.50 -0.96 -29.85
C ILE A 235 -1.69 0.27 -30.23
N GLN A 236 -2.36 1.27 -30.82
CA GLN A 236 -1.75 2.54 -31.12
C GLN A 236 -1.68 3.44 -29.87
N ILE A 237 -0.48 3.89 -29.52
CA ILE A 237 -0.22 4.86 -28.43
C ILE A 237 0.35 6.13 -29.06
N GLY A 238 -0.50 7.15 -29.25
CA GLY A 238 -0.11 8.38 -29.97
C GLY A 238 0.26 8.07 -31.42
N SER A 239 1.50 8.36 -31.82
CA SER A 239 2.02 8.03 -33.16
C SER A 239 2.68 6.65 -33.25
N MET A 240 2.69 5.89 -32.16
CA MET A 240 3.45 4.63 -32.03
C MET A 240 2.54 3.42 -31.97
N ILE A 241 3.12 2.24 -32.21
CA ILE A 241 2.44 0.96 -32.06
C ILE A 241 3.09 0.18 -30.92
N ALA A 242 2.27 -0.29 -29.99
CA ALA A 242 2.70 -1.14 -28.87
C ALA A 242 2.11 -2.55 -29.03
N GLN A 243 2.94 -3.55 -28.77
CA GLN A 243 2.53 -4.94 -28.65
C GLN A 243 1.88 -5.17 -27.29
N VAL A 244 0.76 -5.88 -27.29
CA VAL A 244 0.00 -6.15 -26.07
C VAL A 244 0.41 -7.50 -25.51
N ARG A 245 0.84 -7.48 -24.24
CA ARG A 245 1.18 -8.70 -23.50
C ARG A 245 0.21 -8.89 -22.34
N SER A 246 -0.53 -9.99 -22.39
CA SER A 246 -1.38 -10.41 -21.28
C SER A 246 -0.53 -10.79 -20.06
N LEU A 247 -0.97 -10.38 -18.88
CA LEU A 247 -0.28 -10.63 -17.62
C LEU A 247 -0.68 -11.97 -16.97
N GLY A 248 -1.62 -12.73 -17.57
CA GLY A 248 -2.03 -14.05 -17.08
C GLY A 248 -2.70 -14.00 -15.70
N LEU A 249 -3.76 -13.19 -15.57
CA LEU A 249 -4.34 -12.80 -14.29
C LEU A 249 -5.65 -13.55 -13.99
N GLU A 250 -5.78 -14.07 -12.76
CA GLU A 250 -6.99 -14.81 -12.31
C GLU A 250 -8.05 -13.89 -11.69
N GLU A 251 -7.67 -12.72 -11.16
CA GLU A 251 -8.59 -11.77 -10.50
C GLU A 251 -9.44 -10.98 -11.51
N ALA A 252 -10.77 -11.11 -11.42
CA ALA A 252 -11.74 -10.47 -12.34
C ALA A 252 -11.55 -8.96 -12.53
N ASN A 253 -11.16 -8.23 -11.47
CA ASN A 253 -10.95 -6.79 -11.53
C ASN A 253 -9.65 -6.37 -12.24
N ILE A 254 -8.72 -7.31 -12.47
CA ILE A 254 -7.39 -7.04 -13.03
C ILE A 254 -7.19 -7.86 -14.32
N GLN A 255 -8.09 -8.78 -14.66
CA GLN A 255 -8.09 -9.54 -15.93
C GLN A 255 -8.00 -8.67 -17.19
N ARG A 256 -8.40 -7.39 -17.11
CA ARG A 256 -8.31 -6.40 -18.20
C ARG A 256 -6.95 -5.68 -18.28
N LEU A 257 -6.06 -5.88 -17.32
CA LEU A 257 -4.74 -5.26 -17.29
C LEU A 257 -3.78 -6.01 -18.20
N CYS A 258 -3.15 -5.27 -19.12
CA CYS A 258 -2.10 -5.79 -19.98
C CYS A 258 -0.87 -4.87 -19.96
N ALA A 259 0.30 -5.46 -20.20
CA ALA A 259 1.53 -4.72 -20.43
C ALA A 259 1.61 -4.30 -21.90
N LEU A 260 2.13 -3.10 -22.14
CA LEU A 260 2.36 -2.56 -23.47
C LEU A 260 3.86 -2.44 -23.72
N GLU A 261 4.36 -3.23 -24.66
CA GLU A 261 5.76 -3.22 -25.08
C GLU A 261 5.85 -2.43 -26.40
N LEU A 262 6.62 -1.34 -26.43
CA LEU A 262 6.83 -0.57 -27.66
C LEU A 262 7.70 -1.39 -28.62
N ALA A 263 7.47 -1.21 -29.94
CA ALA A 263 8.27 -1.89 -30.95
C ALA A 263 9.78 -1.67 -30.73
N PRO A 264 10.64 -2.68 -31.00
CA PRO A 264 12.08 -2.58 -30.74
C PRO A 264 12.76 -1.45 -31.52
N ASP A 265 12.27 -1.13 -32.72
CA ASP A 265 12.78 -0.03 -33.56
C ASP A 265 12.53 1.36 -32.97
N ASP A 266 11.51 1.46 -32.12
CA ASP A 266 11.08 2.70 -31.48
C ASP A 266 11.81 2.97 -30.15
N GLY A 267 12.57 1.99 -29.64
CA GLY A 267 13.38 2.10 -28.43
C GLY A 267 12.56 2.27 -27.15
N HIS A 268 12.18 1.16 -26.51
CA HIS A 268 11.44 1.24 -25.25
C HIS A 268 12.25 1.97 -24.16
N PRO A 269 11.73 3.06 -23.57
CA PRO A 269 12.46 3.86 -22.59
C PRO A 269 12.81 3.05 -21.35
N ALA A 270 14.11 2.97 -21.01
CA ALA A 270 14.58 2.21 -19.85
C ALA A 270 14.02 2.70 -18.50
N TYR A 271 13.46 3.92 -18.45
CA TYR A 271 12.91 4.54 -17.24
C TYR A 271 11.40 4.38 -17.08
N LEU A 272 10.69 3.72 -18.00
CA LEU A 272 9.23 3.71 -18.04
C LEU A 272 8.71 2.32 -18.42
N ASP A 273 7.79 1.80 -17.61
CA ASP A 273 6.93 0.68 -17.96
C ASP A 273 5.53 1.22 -18.34
N ILE A 274 4.85 0.58 -19.29
CA ILE A 274 3.53 1.01 -19.77
C ILE A 274 2.52 -0.12 -19.58
N ALA A 275 1.38 0.19 -18.98
CA ALA A 275 0.28 -0.74 -18.77
C ALA A 275 -1.05 -0.12 -19.21
N LEU A 276 -1.98 -0.96 -19.63
CA LEU A 276 -3.31 -0.55 -20.06
C LEU A 276 -4.37 -1.41 -19.39
N TYR A 277 -5.36 -0.75 -18.81
CA TYR A 277 -6.62 -1.38 -18.48
C TYR A 277 -7.51 -1.38 -19.73
N TYR A 278 -7.58 -2.52 -20.40
CA TYR A 278 -8.24 -2.65 -21.70
C TYR A 278 -9.77 -2.74 -21.57
N ALA A 279 -10.46 -1.89 -22.32
CA ALA A 279 -11.89 -2.00 -22.58
C ALA A 279 -12.14 -1.70 -24.06
N ALA A 280 -12.71 -2.67 -24.79
CA ALA A 280 -12.76 -2.66 -26.26
C ALA A 280 -13.50 -1.46 -26.87
N GLU A 281 -14.49 -0.92 -26.17
CA GLU A 281 -15.33 0.20 -26.63
C GLU A 281 -14.85 1.58 -26.13
N ASP A 282 -13.76 1.61 -25.35
CA ASP A 282 -13.38 2.79 -24.61
C ASP A 282 -12.24 3.57 -25.26
N ASN A 283 -12.44 4.89 -25.43
CA ASN A 283 -11.37 5.78 -25.81
C ASN A 283 -10.49 6.07 -24.58
N TRP A 284 -9.59 5.15 -24.29
CA TRP A 284 -8.67 5.25 -23.14
C TRP A 284 -7.88 6.57 -23.12
N GLN A 285 -7.66 7.21 -24.28
CA GLN A 285 -6.97 8.50 -24.40
C GLN A 285 -7.76 9.68 -23.81
N ALA A 286 -9.08 9.54 -23.68
CA ALA A 286 -9.94 10.54 -23.04
C ALA A 286 -9.88 10.47 -21.51
N ARG A 287 -9.30 9.39 -20.95
CA ARG A 287 -9.18 9.18 -19.51
C ARG A 287 -7.89 9.78 -18.95
N GLN A 288 -7.88 9.96 -17.63
CA GLN A 288 -6.67 10.34 -16.91
C GLN A 288 -5.65 9.21 -16.98
N VAL A 289 -4.40 9.59 -17.14
CA VAL A 289 -3.25 8.69 -17.07
C VAL A 289 -2.73 8.71 -15.66
N PHE A 290 -2.55 7.54 -15.07
CA PHE A 290 -1.95 7.41 -13.74
C PHE A 290 -0.48 7.04 -13.89
N VAL A 291 0.40 7.77 -13.22
CA VAL A 291 1.84 7.52 -13.23
C VAL A 291 2.30 7.23 -11.82
N ALA A 292 2.90 6.06 -11.63
CA ALA A 292 3.48 5.64 -10.35
C ALA A 292 5.01 5.63 -10.41
N GLU A 293 5.65 6.10 -9.34
CA GLU A 293 7.10 5.96 -9.13
C GLU A 293 7.38 4.61 -8.48
N GLN A 294 8.10 3.73 -9.18
CA GLN A 294 8.38 2.37 -8.73
C GLN A 294 9.73 2.31 -8.02
N LEU A 295 9.71 1.83 -6.78
CA LEU A 295 10.90 1.55 -5.97
C LEU A 295 11.12 0.05 -5.85
N ASN A 296 12.38 -0.38 -5.71
CA ASN A 296 12.67 -1.73 -5.23
C ASN A 296 12.43 -1.81 -3.71
N LEU A 297 12.56 -3.02 -3.14
CA LEU A 297 12.38 -3.24 -1.70
C LEU A 297 13.39 -2.50 -0.82
N GLN A 298 14.49 -1.99 -1.39
CA GLN A 298 15.49 -1.20 -0.68
C GLN A 298 15.19 0.31 -0.72
N GLY A 299 14.18 0.75 -1.48
CA GLY A 299 13.84 2.17 -1.66
C GLY A 299 14.55 2.85 -2.84
N GLN A 300 15.29 2.11 -3.66
CA GLN A 300 15.96 2.63 -4.86
C GLN A 300 14.94 2.84 -5.98
N PHE A 301 15.06 3.94 -6.71
CA PHE A 301 14.24 4.17 -7.90
C PHE A 301 14.54 3.16 -9.00
N VAL A 302 13.49 2.53 -9.53
CA VAL A 302 13.58 1.57 -10.62
C VAL A 302 13.12 2.23 -11.91
N LYS A 303 11.84 2.59 -12.00
CA LYS A 303 11.21 3.18 -13.21
C LYS A 303 9.90 3.88 -12.84
N TYR A 304 9.32 4.61 -13.77
CA TYR A 304 7.92 4.99 -13.75
C TYR A 304 7.03 3.84 -14.27
N LEU A 305 5.81 3.74 -13.78
CA LEU A 305 4.72 2.96 -14.39
C LEU A 305 3.68 3.94 -14.92
N MET A 306 3.42 3.94 -16.22
CA MET A 306 2.33 4.70 -16.83
C MET A 306 1.15 3.78 -17.11
N LEU A 307 0.05 4.00 -16.39
CA LEU A 307 -1.18 3.22 -16.47
C LEU A 307 -2.28 3.98 -17.20
N LEU A 308 -2.78 3.37 -18.27
CA LEU A 308 -3.75 3.93 -19.21
C LEU A 308 -5.13 3.26 -19.07
N GLY A 309 -6.19 3.96 -19.50
CA GLY A 309 -7.52 3.37 -19.71
C GLY A 309 -8.34 3.06 -18.45
N VAL A 310 -7.85 3.41 -17.27
CA VAL A 310 -8.53 3.09 -16.01
C VAL A 310 -9.74 4.01 -15.77
N PRO A 311 -10.90 3.47 -15.34
CA PRO A 311 -12.12 4.28 -15.16
C PRO A 311 -12.15 5.13 -13.89
N SER A 312 -11.36 4.81 -12.86
CA SER A 312 -11.39 5.50 -11.57
C SER A 312 -10.05 5.45 -10.82
N GLN A 313 -9.85 6.37 -9.87
CA GLN A 313 -8.67 6.37 -9.00
C GLN A 313 -8.54 5.09 -8.17
N LEU A 314 -9.68 4.54 -7.71
CA LEU A 314 -9.71 3.29 -6.95
C LEU A 314 -9.22 2.10 -7.80
N GLN A 315 -9.71 2.00 -9.03
CA GLN A 315 -9.24 0.96 -9.96
C GLN A 315 -7.76 1.16 -10.31
N ALA A 316 -7.29 2.41 -10.41
CA ALA A 316 -5.90 2.70 -10.70
C ALA A 316 -5.00 2.22 -9.57
N HIS A 317 -5.42 2.45 -8.32
CA HIS A 317 -4.72 1.94 -7.15
C HIS A 317 -4.61 0.41 -7.19
N TYR A 318 -5.71 -0.32 -7.42
CA TYR A 318 -5.66 -1.79 -7.50
C TYR A 318 -4.72 -2.30 -8.60
N CYS A 319 -4.82 -1.74 -9.81
CA CYS A 319 -3.95 -2.13 -10.93
C CYS A 319 -2.47 -1.82 -10.64
N ILE A 320 -2.17 -0.66 -10.07
CA ILE A 320 -0.80 -0.26 -9.70
C ILE A 320 -0.26 -1.19 -8.61
N GLN A 321 -1.01 -1.43 -7.53
CA GLN A 321 -0.56 -2.31 -6.44
C GLN A 321 -0.29 -3.73 -6.95
N HIS A 322 -1.16 -4.25 -7.81
CA HIS A 322 -0.97 -5.58 -8.39
C HIS A 322 0.28 -5.65 -9.27
N TRP A 323 0.47 -4.66 -10.17
CA TRP A 323 1.68 -4.56 -10.98
C TRP A 323 2.95 -4.55 -10.12
N LEU A 324 2.95 -3.72 -9.08
CA LEU A 324 4.09 -3.58 -8.19
C LEU A 324 4.37 -4.88 -7.42
N ALA A 325 3.34 -5.56 -6.92
CA ALA A 325 3.48 -6.84 -6.23
C ALA A 325 4.10 -7.92 -7.14
N GLN A 326 3.66 -8.03 -8.39
CA GLN A 326 4.21 -8.97 -9.38
C GLN A 326 5.71 -8.73 -9.62
N HIS A 327 6.16 -7.48 -9.52
CA HIS A 327 7.55 -7.10 -9.72
C HIS A 327 8.38 -6.95 -8.45
N GLN A 328 7.84 -7.27 -7.26
CA GLN A 328 8.49 -7.05 -5.96
C GLN A 328 8.93 -5.59 -5.77
N ARG A 329 8.04 -4.67 -6.13
CA ARG A 329 8.25 -3.22 -6.10
C ARG A 329 7.25 -2.53 -5.17
N GLN A 330 7.52 -1.28 -4.85
CA GLN A 330 6.66 -0.42 -4.05
C GLN A 330 6.43 0.91 -4.76
N ALA A 331 5.33 1.60 -4.45
CA ALA A 331 5.07 2.94 -4.97
C ALA A 331 5.66 4.00 -4.04
N ALA A 332 6.40 4.98 -4.57
CA ALA A 332 6.73 6.20 -3.83
C ALA A 332 5.60 7.23 -3.89
N ALA A 333 5.05 7.41 -5.09
CA ALA A 333 3.94 8.31 -5.37
C ALA A 333 3.14 7.83 -6.57
N ILE A 334 1.86 8.19 -6.58
CA ILE A 334 0.93 8.02 -7.69
C ILE A 334 0.36 9.38 -8.02
N LYS A 335 0.48 9.79 -9.27
CA LYS A 335 -0.06 11.05 -9.77
C LYS A 335 -0.92 10.81 -11.01
N SER A 336 -1.83 11.73 -11.30
CA SER A 336 -2.67 11.69 -12.49
C SER A 336 -2.45 12.89 -13.40
N LEU A 337 -2.49 12.67 -14.71
CA LEU A 337 -2.41 13.72 -15.71
C LEU A 337 -3.15 13.33 -17.00
N ALA A 338 -3.55 14.33 -17.76
CA ALA A 338 -4.21 14.10 -19.04
C ALA A 338 -3.23 13.48 -20.06
N TRP A 339 -3.71 12.56 -20.89
CA TRP A 339 -2.92 11.95 -21.96
C TRP A 339 -2.29 12.99 -22.89
N SER A 340 -2.99 14.10 -23.19
CA SER A 340 -2.49 15.18 -24.03
C SER A 340 -1.21 15.84 -23.50
N ALA A 341 -0.95 15.80 -22.19
CA ALA A 341 0.30 16.31 -21.60
C ALA A 341 1.50 15.36 -21.81
N LEU A 342 1.24 14.07 -22.04
CA LEU A 342 2.25 13.01 -22.19
C LEU A 342 2.45 12.55 -23.64
N ALA A 343 1.43 12.66 -24.48
CA ALA A 343 1.36 12.00 -25.79
C ALA A 343 2.57 12.26 -26.70
N THR A 344 3.20 13.43 -26.59
CA THR A 344 4.34 13.82 -27.43
C THR A 344 5.68 13.79 -26.70
N SER A 345 5.70 13.48 -25.40
CA SER A 345 6.85 13.73 -24.53
C SER A 345 7.29 12.51 -23.73
N PHE A 346 6.49 11.44 -23.66
CA PHE A 346 6.77 10.32 -22.75
C PHE A 346 8.00 9.46 -23.09
N LEU A 347 8.54 9.58 -24.31
CA LEU A 347 9.83 8.97 -24.72
C LEU A 347 11.06 9.79 -24.32
N GLN A 348 10.86 11.07 -23.96
CA GLN A 348 11.95 11.96 -23.53
C GLN A 348 11.88 12.14 -22.01
N VAL A 349 12.86 11.58 -21.31
CA VAL A 349 12.87 11.52 -19.84
C VAL A 349 12.76 12.90 -19.19
N GLU A 350 13.37 13.94 -19.78
CA GLU A 350 13.31 15.32 -19.29
C GLU A 350 11.91 15.91 -19.42
N LEU A 351 11.26 15.71 -20.57
CA LEU A 351 9.92 16.25 -20.80
C LEU A 351 8.88 15.49 -20.00
N PHE A 352 9.01 14.16 -19.92
CA PHE A 352 8.15 13.30 -19.10
C PHE A 352 8.25 13.66 -17.62
N SER A 353 9.46 13.71 -17.06
CA SER A 353 9.67 14.06 -15.64
C SER A 353 9.19 15.47 -15.33
N LYS A 354 9.41 16.44 -16.22
CA LYS A 354 8.88 17.79 -16.07
C LYS A 354 7.34 17.83 -16.04
N ALA A 355 6.68 17.11 -16.94
CA ALA A 355 5.22 17.00 -16.94
C ALA A 355 4.71 16.35 -15.64
N TYR A 356 5.35 15.26 -15.22
CA TYR A 356 5.03 14.54 -13.99
C TYR A 356 5.21 15.41 -12.72
N LEU A 357 6.27 16.21 -12.65
CA LEU A 357 6.56 17.04 -11.48
C LEU A 357 5.74 18.34 -11.43
N GLN A 358 5.42 18.93 -12.58
CA GLN A 358 4.83 20.28 -12.64
C GLN A 358 3.34 20.31 -13.00
N GLN A 359 2.84 19.32 -13.74
CA GLN A 359 1.47 19.33 -14.28
C GLN A 359 0.57 18.24 -13.69
N ALA A 360 1.15 17.20 -13.09
CA ALA A 360 0.37 16.08 -12.56
C ALA A 360 -0.25 16.41 -11.20
N GLU A 361 -1.49 15.95 -11.00
CA GLU A 361 -2.19 16.02 -9.73
C GLU A 361 -1.78 14.84 -8.84
N THR A 362 -1.46 15.12 -7.57
CA THR A 362 -1.09 14.08 -6.61
C THR A 362 -2.32 13.29 -6.17
N VAL A 363 -2.32 11.99 -6.45
CA VAL A 363 -3.38 11.06 -6.02
C VAL A 363 -3.01 10.41 -4.69
N TRP A 364 -1.75 9.98 -4.56
CA TRP A 364 -1.23 9.33 -3.36
C TRP A 364 0.29 9.49 -3.26
N THR A 365 0.83 9.57 -2.05
CA THR A 365 2.27 9.58 -1.77
C THR A 365 2.56 8.78 -0.51
N SER A 366 3.77 8.24 -0.39
CA SER A 366 4.28 7.74 0.88
C SER A 366 4.43 8.89 1.90
N PRO A 367 4.42 8.60 3.23
CA PRO A 367 4.53 9.62 4.27
C PRO A 367 5.81 10.47 4.18
N ASP A 368 6.95 9.86 3.84
CA ASP A 368 8.26 10.50 3.72
C ASP A 368 8.67 10.69 2.26
N TYR A 369 7.70 11.06 1.42
CA TYR A 369 7.90 11.19 -0.01
C TYR A 369 8.76 12.41 -0.38
N TYR A 370 9.78 12.17 -1.20
CA TYR A 370 10.52 13.19 -1.92
C TYR A 370 10.43 12.91 -3.42
N PRO A 371 10.25 13.94 -4.27
CA PRO A 371 10.26 13.75 -5.71
C PRO A 371 11.61 13.18 -6.16
N PHE A 372 11.61 12.41 -7.24
CA PHE A 372 12.83 11.87 -7.82
C PHE A 372 13.39 12.78 -8.92
N ILE A 373 14.72 12.83 -9.01
CA ILE A 373 15.45 13.51 -10.09
C ILE A 373 16.45 12.57 -10.73
N PHE A 374 16.46 12.52 -12.06
CA PHE A 374 17.35 11.65 -12.80
C PHE A 374 18.82 12.04 -12.62
N SER A 375 19.67 11.02 -12.55
CA SER A 375 21.09 11.14 -12.25
C SER A 375 21.87 11.93 -13.31
N HIS A 376 21.44 11.90 -14.57
CA HIS A 376 22.04 12.69 -15.65
C HIS A 376 21.64 14.17 -15.65
N LEU A 377 20.62 14.56 -14.87
CA LEU A 377 20.18 15.96 -14.73
C LEU A 377 20.95 16.72 -13.65
N ILE A 378 21.76 16.04 -12.85
CA ILE A 378 22.49 16.62 -11.73
C ILE A 378 24.01 16.57 -11.95
N GLN A 379 24.69 17.62 -11.50
CA GLN A 379 26.14 17.62 -11.37
C GLN A 379 26.52 16.98 -10.03
N LYS A 380 26.93 15.70 -10.07
CA LYS A 380 27.28 14.88 -8.90
C LYS A 380 28.51 15.39 -8.13
N GLN A 381 29.38 16.18 -8.76
CA GLN A 381 30.58 16.71 -8.10
C GLN A 381 30.22 17.74 -7.03
N LYS A 382 30.54 17.42 -5.78
CA LYS A 382 30.29 18.28 -4.63
C LYS A 382 31.27 19.46 -4.60
N PHE A 383 30.74 20.66 -4.34
CA PHE A 383 31.54 21.89 -4.29
C PHE A 383 31.98 22.28 -2.88
N ILE A 384 31.20 21.89 -1.86
CA ILE A 384 31.51 22.18 -0.46
C ILE A 384 31.83 20.88 0.25
N LEU A 385 33.06 20.72 0.73
CA LEU A 385 33.48 19.53 1.44
C LEU A 385 33.14 19.66 2.93
N PHE A 386 32.44 18.66 3.46
CA PHE A 386 32.12 18.49 4.88
C PHE A 386 31.74 17.04 5.15
N LYS A 387 31.80 16.60 6.41
CA LYS A 387 31.45 15.24 6.79
C LYS A 387 29.93 15.05 6.80
N GLU A 388 29.43 14.16 5.96
CA GLU A 388 28.03 13.76 5.92
C GLU A 388 27.75 12.61 6.89
N ALA A 389 26.51 12.54 7.36
CA ALA A 389 26.02 11.35 8.06
C ALA A 389 25.87 10.16 7.10
N ALA A 390 25.70 8.97 7.67
CA ALA A 390 25.39 7.79 6.87
C ALA A 390 24.05 7.97 6.14
N ALA A 391 23.98 7.48 4.90
CA ALA A 391 22.81 7.57 4.05
C ALA A 391 22.35 6.16 3.63
N ASP A 392 21.06 6.04 3.35
CA ASP A 392 20.42 4.89 2.72
C ASP A 392 19.67 5.31 1.45
N PHE A 393 19.02 4.39 0.74
CA PHE A 393 18.36 4.72 -0.53
C PHE A 393 17.18 5.71 -0.39
N SER A 394 16.58 5.79 0.81
CA SER A 394 15.50 6.73 1.11
C SER A 394 15.99 8.15 1.38
N THR A 395 17.28 8.29 1.73
CA THR A 395 17.88 9.57 2.10
C THR A 395 17.92 10.50 0.88
N PRO A 396 17.28 11.68 0.91
CA PRO A 396 17.27 12.59 -0.22
C PRO A 396 18.64 13.23 -0.43
N ILE A 397 18.97 13.58 -1.67
CA ILE A 397 20.08 14.46 -2.00
C ILE A 397 19.63 15.92 -1.95
N LEU A 398 20.48 16.80 -1.42
CA LEU A 398 20.22 18.24 -1.42
C LEU A 398 20.86 18.90 -2.63
N LEU A 399 20.06 19.62 -3.39
CA LEU A 399 20.44 20.20 -4.67
C LEU A 399 20.26 21.72 -4.66
N LEU A 400 21.17 22.42 -5.34
CA LEU A 400 21.03 23.83 -5.69
C LEU A 400 20.81 23.96 -7.19
N GLN A 401 19.70 24.58 -7.59
CA GLN A 401 19.47 25.00 -8.96
C GLN A 401 20.05 26.40 -9.20
N GLU A 402 21.03 26.48 -10.09
CA GLU A 402 21.64 27.72 -10.55
C GLU A 402 21.41 27.90 -12.05
N HIS A 403 20.52 28.81 -12.43
CA HIS A 403 20.07 28.97 -13.81
C HIS A 403 19.54 27.63 -14.36
N GLN A 404 20.28 27.00 -15.27
CA GLN A 404 19.95 25.72 -15.90
C GLN A 404 20.76 24.53 -15.34
N LYS A 405 21.64 24.75 -14.36
CA LYS A 405 22.47 23.68 -13.76
C LYS A 405 21.95 23.32 -12.38
N ILE A 406 21.88 22.02 -12.10
CA ILE A 406 21.50 21.49 -10.79
C ILE A 406 22.73 20.84 -10.16
N ARG A 407 23.12 21.28 -8.96
CA ARG A 407 24.38 20.88 -8.32
C ARG A 407 24.11 20.25 -6.96
N VAL A 408 24.87 19.22 -6.62
CA VAL A 408 24.80 18.56 -5.31
C VAL A 408 25.47 19.41 -4.24
N ILE A 409 24.74 19.66 -3.15
CA ILE A 409 25.22 20.33 -1.92
C ILE A 409 25.51 19.29 -0.84
N HIS A 410 24.63 18.30 -0.68
CA HIS A 410 24.70 17.20 0.28
C HIS A 410 24.15 15.93 -0.37
N GLY A 411 24.74 14.77 -0.07
CA GLY A 411 24.31 13.47 -0.55
C GLY A 411 25.41 12.70 -1.26
N GLU A 412 26.67 13.02 -1.03
CA GLU A 412 27.80 12.24 -1.57
C GLU A 412 27.78 10.80 -1.02
N ALA A 413 27.48 10.62 0.27
CA ALA A 413 27.29 9.30 0.85
C ALA A 413 26.12 8.54 0.19
N ARG A 414 25.04 9.26 -0.16
CA ARG A 414 23.86 8.72 -0.84
C ARG A 414 24.15 8.30 -2.28
N ILE A 415 24.86 9.14 -3.03
CA ILE A 415 25.23 8.88 -4.43
C ILE A 415 26.22 7.71 -4.51
N SER A 416 27.07 7.53 -3.50
CA SER A 416 28.06 6.46 -3.44
C SER A 416 27.48 5.08 -3.11
N LEU A 417 26.18 4.97 -2.78
CA LEU A 417 25.53 3.68 -2.51
C LEU A 417 25.41 2.82 -3.76
N ALA A 418 25.17 3.44 -4.92
CA ALA A 418 25.03 2.77 -6.21
C ALA A 418 25.41 3.72 -7.37
N GLU A 419 26.39 3.32 -8.18
CA GLU A 419 26.88 4.13 -9.30
C GLU A 419 25.85 4.26 -10.43
N ASP A 420 25.09 3.18 -10.66
CA ASP A 420 24.17 3.02 -11.80
C ASP A 420 22.71 3.40 -11.49
N GLU A 421 22.47 4.14 -10.41
CA GLU A 421 21.11 4.55 -10.06
C GLU A 421 20.56 5.58 -11.06
N LEU A 422 19.33 5.32 -11.53
CA LEU A 422 18.67 6.14 -12.54
C LEU A 422 18.22 7.50 -11.98
N ALA A 423 17.67 7.52 -10.76
CA ALA A 423 17.17 8.74 -10.14
C ALA A 423 17.29 8.69 -8.62
N TYR A 424 17.40 9.86 -8.00
CA TYR A 424 17.55 10.00 -6.55
C TYR A 424 16.37 10.79 -5.96
N PRO A 425 15.89 10.46 -4.75
CA PRO A 425 14.99 11.34 -4.02
C PRO A 425 15.73 12.65 -3.74
N HIS A 426 15.06 13.80 -3.89
CA HIS A 426 15.76 15.08 -3.80
C HIS A 426 15.00 16.19 -3.10
N LEU A 427 15.79 17.13 -2.58
CA LEU A 427 15.37 18.45 -2.11
C LEU A 427 16.01 19.49 -3.02
N LEU A 428 15.19 20.34 -3.64
CA LEU A 428 15.67 21.36 -4.56
C LEU A 428 15.57 22.74 -3.94
N LEU A 429 16.71 23.40 -3.79
CA LEU A 429 16.83 24.81 -3.45
C LEU A 429 17.02 25.61 -4.74
N GLN A 430 16.28 26.70 -4.91
CA GLN A 430 16.49 27.64 -6.01
C GLN A 430 17.44 28.74 -5.56
N ARG A 431 18.51 28.97 -6.34
CA ARG A 431 19.42 30.09 -6.07
C ARG A 431 18.71 31.42 -6.33
N ASP A 432 18.78 32.31 -5.37
CA ASP A 432 18.35 33.70 -5.49
C ASP A 432 19.40 34.66 -4.88
N LYS A 433 19.00 35.89 -4.52
CA LYS A 433 19.90 36.89 -3.91
C LYS A 433 20.25 36.56 -2.46
N GLN A 434 19.36 35.87 -1.73
CA GLN A 434 19.50 35.53 -0.32
C GLN A 434 20.24 34.20 -0.16
N LEU A 435 20.12 33.29 -1.12
CA LEU A 435 20.76 31.98 -1.10
C LEU A 435 21.94 31.90 -2.09
N ASN A 436 23.16 32.11 -1.59
CA ASN A 436 24.39 31.95 -2.35
C ASN A 436 25.34 30.92 -1.71
N TRP A 437 26.38 30.51 -2.44
CA TRP A 437 27.34 29.51 -1.97
C TRP A 437 28.07 29.89 -0.68
N GLN A 438 28.34 31.17 -0.44
CA GLN A 438 29.03 31.63 0.78
C GLN A 438 28.10 31.47 1.99
N ASN A 439 26.82 31.78 1.85
CA ASN A 439 25.83 31.62 2.91
C ASN A 439 25.69 30.15 3.29
N ILE A 440 25.51 29.27 2.29
CA ILE A 440 25.44 27.82 2.50
C ILE A 440 26.73 27.30 3.17
N HIS A 441 27.90 27.78 2.74
CA HIS A 441 29.17 27.40 3.35
C HIS A 441 29.28 27.84 4.82
N ASN A 442 28.85 29.06 5.15
CA ASN A 442 28.85 29.57 6.52
C ASN A 442 27.91 28.76 7.42
N ILE A 443 26.73 28.38 6.92
CA ILE A 443 25.80 27.48 7.62
C ILE A 443 26.51 26.16 7.94
N ILE A 444 27.09 25.51 6.94
CA ILE A 444 27.81 24.24 7.08
C ILE A 444 28.94 24.33 8.13
N LEU A 445 29.68 25.45 8.16
CA LEU A 445 30.75 25.67 9.15
C LEU A 445 30.24 25.83 10.58
N SER A 446 29.00 26.33 10.75
CA SER A 446 28.39 26.51 12.07
C SER A 446 27.74 25.25 12.64
N MET A 447 27.48 24.24 11.78
CA MET A 447 26.77 23.02 12.16
C MET A 447 27.70 21.95 12.77
N PRO A 448 27.23 21.16 13.74
CA PRO A 448 27.96 20.00 14.24
C PRO A 448 28.07 18.91 13.16
N GLN A 449 29.26 18.30 13.04
CA GLN A 449 29.52 17.23 12.09
C GLN A 449 29.46 15.85 12.78
N PRO A 450 28.98 14.78 12.10
CA PRO A 450 28.53 14.72 10.72
C PRO A 450 27.15 15.36 10.49
N ILE A 451 26.99 16.05 9.37
CA ILE A 451 25.77 16.80 9.04
C ILE A 451 24.75 15.88 8.38
N GLN A 452 23.53 15.86 8.90
CA GLN A 452 22.36 15.20 8.30
C GLN A 452 21.73 16.10 7.23
N VAL A 453 21.21 15.49 6.15
CA VAL A 453 20.65 16.25 5.02
C VAL A 453 19.47 17.13 5.43
N MET A 454 18.57 16.58 6.25
CA MET A 454 17.36 17.30 6.70
C MET A 454 17.71 18.45 7.63
N ASP A 455 18.72 18.30 8.48
CA ASP A 455 19.14 19.37 9.37
C ASP A 455 19.76 20.52 8.57
N LEU A 456 20.61 20.21 7.58
CA LEU A 456 21.17 21.23 6.69
C LEU A 456 20.08 21.96 5.90
N TYR A 457 19.12 21.21 5.37
CA TYR A 457 18.00 21.80 4.64
C TYR A 457 17.17 22.74 5.52
N ARG A 458 16.84 22.34 6.75
CA ARG A 458 16.09 23.18 7.70
C ARG A 458 16.85 24.44 8.09
N GLU A 459 18.15 24.35 8.35
CA GLU A 459 18.98 25.51 8.67
C GLU A 459 19.06 26.51 7.50
N ILE A 460 19.22 26.01 6.27
CA ILE A 460 19.18 26.87 5.07
C ILE A 460 17.82 27.55 4.94
N GLN A 461 16.72 26.82 5.13
CA GLN A 461 15.38 27.41 5.06
C GLN A 461 15.14 28.45 6.16
N ALA A 462 15.62 28.22 7.38
CA ALA A 462 15.49 29.18 8.48
C ALA A 462 16.15 30.53 8.13
N GLN A 463 17.35 30.50 7.54
CA GLN A 463 18.06 31.72 7.13
C GLN A 463 17.52 32.40 5.87
N MET A 464 16.59 31.77 5.14
CA MET A 464 15.89 32.41 4.02
C MET A 464 14.64 33.20 4.46
N ILE A 465 14.10 32.92 5.65
CA ILE A 465 12.90 33.57 6.19
C ILE A 465 13.27 34.82 6.99
N GLU A 466 14.49 34.88 7.54
CA GLU A 466 15.10 36.07 8.14
C GLU A 466 15.62 37.06 7.08
#